data_AF-A0A8T6LZA4-F1
#
_entry.id   AF-A0A8T6LZA4-F1
#
_cell.length_a   1.000
_cell.length_b   1.000
_cell.length_c   1.000
_cell.angle_alpha   90.00
_cell.angle_beta   90.00
_cell.angle_gamma   90.00
#
_symmetry.space_group_name_H-M   'P 1'
#
loop_
_entity.id
_entity.type
_entity.pdbx_description
1 polymer ?
#
loop_
_entity_poly.entity_id
_entity_poly.type
_entity_poly.pdbx_seq_one_letter_code
_entity_poly.pdbx_strand_id
1 'polypeptide(L)'
;VSEDSESAPEAPKQESNPKVWKLKVNGKEIEFDASNEDKVKAEVQKAFAAQEKFQHASKVQKQAEQFLEMLQRDPEAVLSHPSLGVNLREFAENYLYKQLQEERLSPEEKQSKIEKQELEQYRAEREEQKKAQEAEKMEQLKEQYRQDYQQKFVSALEKTGIPKTDWSIKRMADYMREAIRRGHSNISPEDVAPMVKQDWLSAQRELLSSLDGEQLIEMVGKDTAEKIRKHQVGQVNKANPFKSDISSKSPSKDGNKNKKVI
;
A
#
# COMPACT_ATOMS: atom_id res chain seq x y z
N VAL A 1 -32.55 -9.59 56.77
CA VAL A 1 -31.13 -9.23 56.58
C VAL A 1 -30.46 -10.47 56.05
N SER A 2 -29.91 -10.62 54.85
CA SER A 2 -29.79 -9.83 53.60
C SER A 2 -29.23 -10.89 52.61
N GLU A 3 -29.84 -11.09 51.44
CA GLU A 3 -29.36 -10.61 50.12
C GLU A 3 -27.98 -11.15 49.69
N ASP A 4 -27.99 -11.84 48.53
CA ASP A 4 -27.04 -11.75 47.39
C ASP A 4 -25.56 -12.16 47.59
N SER A 5 -24.79 -12.69 46.63
CA SER A 5 -24.92 -12.96 45.20
C SER A 5 -23.83 -13.96 44.74
N GLU A 6 -24.15 -14.63 43.64
CA GLU A 6 -23.34 -15.36 42.66
C GLU A 6 -21.99 -14.71 42.25
N SER A 7 -20.95 -15.54 41.99
CA SER A 7 -19.90 -15.24 41.00
C SER A 7 -19.10 -16.49 40.62
N ALA A 8 -19.27 -16.92 39.37
CA ALA A 8 -18.48 -17.94 38.69
C ALA A 8 -17.09 -17.37 38.27
N PRO A 9 -16.06 -18.21 38.13
CA PRO A 9 -14.69 -17.76 37.90
C PRO A 9 -14.52 -17.12 36.51
N GLU A 10 -14.01 -15.90 36.52
CA GLU A 10 -13.61 -15.09 35.37
C GLU A 10 -12.51 -15.81 34.58
N ALA A 11 -12.74 -16.02 33.27
CA ALA A 11 -11.72 -16.52 32.35
C ALA A 11 -10.53 -15.54 32.32
N PRO A 12 -9.27 -16.03 32.29
CA PRO A 12 -8.12 -15.15 32.39
C PRO A 12 -8.02 -14.31 31.12
N LYS A 13 -8.18 -12.99 31.29
CA LYS A 13 -7.74 -11.98 30.33
C LYS A 13 -6.27 -12.25 30.04
N GLN A 14 -5.94 -12.56 28.79
CA GLN A 14 -4.57 -12.51 28.29
C GLN A 14 -4.07 -11.06 28.46
N GLU A 15 -3.36 -10.83 29.57
CA GLU A 15 -2.46 -9.70 29.71
C GLU A 15 -1.37 -9.85 28.63
N SER A 16 -1.58 -9.21 27.48
CA SER A 16 -0.48 -8.89 26.57
C SER A 16 0.41 -7.87 27.29
N ASN A 17 1.33 -8.37 28.09
CA ASN A 17 2.41 -7.57 28.65
C ASN A 17 3.03 -6.77 27.50
N PRO A 18 3.05 -5.43 27.53
CA PRO A 18 3.72 -4.64 26.51
C PRO A 18 5.23 -4.91 26.64
N LYS A 19 5.74 -5.88 25.88
CA LYS A 19 7.18 -6.14 25.77
C LYS A 19 7.75 -5.08 24.84
N VAL A 20 7.80 -3.84 25.30
CA VAL A 20 8.51 -2.77 24.62
C VAL A 20 9.99 -2.95 24.89
N TRP A 21 10.74 -3.29 23.85
CA TRP A 21 12.19 -3.41 23.90
C TRP A 21 12.82 -2.07 23.54
N LYS A 22 13.74 -1.59 24.36
CA LYS A 22 14.59 -0.43 24.03
C LYS A 22 15.80 -0.94 23.26
N LEU A 23 15.79 -0.74 21.94
CA LEU A 23 16.86 -1.17 21.05
C LEU A 23 17.75 0.03 20.71
N LYS A 24 19.06 -0.16 20.77
CA LYS A 24 20.03 0.86 20.37
C LYS A 24 20.55 0.55 18.97
N VAL A 25 20.11 1.31 17.97
CA VAL A 25 20.53 1.14 16.57
C VAL A 25 21.26 2.40 16.13
N ASN A 26 22.51 2.25 15.70
CA ASN A 26 23.36 3.37 15.23
C ASN A 26 23.42 4.56 16.22
N GLY A 27 23.49 4.27 17.52
CA GLY A 27 23.59 5.28 18.57
C GLY A 27 22.28 5.95 18.98
N LYS A 28 21.15 5.66 18.32
CA LYS A 28 19.82 6.14 18.70
C LYS A 28 19.05 5.05 19.44
N GLU A 29 18.37 5.43 20.52
CA GLU A 29 17.46 4.54 21.26
C GLU A 29 16.08 4.56 20.59
N ILE A 30 15.59 3.38 20.24
CA ILE A 30 14.30 3.19 19.60
C ILE A 30 13.50 2.23 20.47
N GLU A 31 12.28 2.63 20.82
CA GLU A 31 11.33 1.78 21.52
C GLU A 31 10.59 0.91 20.49
N PHE A 32 10.75 -0.40 20.60
CA PHE A 32 10.16 -1.38 19.71
C PHE A 32 9.13 -2.22 20.47
N ASP A 33 7.87 -2.15 20.04
CA ASP A 33 6.81 -2.95 20.63
C ASP A 33 6.87 -4.40 20.12
N ALA A 34 7.44 -5.29 20.93
CA ALA A 34 7.58 -6.72 20.63
C ALA A 34 6.32 -7.53 21.02
N SER A 35 5.21 -6.88 21.37
CA SER A 35 3.96 -7.56 21.75
C SER A 35 3.17 -8.07 20.56
N ASN A 36 3.47 -7.59 19.35
CA ASN A 36 2.83 -8.01 18.10
C ASN A 36 3.76 -8.94 17.31
N GLU A 37 3.54 -10.25 17.42
CA GLU A 37 4.40 -11.28 16.82
C GLU A 37 4.59 -11.13 15.30
N ASP A 38 3.56 -10.68 14.58
CA ASP A 38 3.63 -10.51 13.13
C ASP A 38 4.55 -9.35 12.73
N LYS A 39 4.51 -8.25 13.50
CA LYS A 39 5.45 -7.14 13.33
C LYS A 39 6.89 -7.56 13.64
N VAL A 40 7.09 -8.38 14.68
CA VAL A 40 8.42 -8.93 15.01
C VAL A 40 8.95 -9.80 13.87
N LYS A 41 8.14 -10.75 13.38
CA LYS A 41 8.53 -11.62 12.26
C LYS A 41 8.85 -10.83 11.00
N ALA A 42 8.03 -9.83 10.65
CA ALA A 42 8.26 -8.99 9.48
C ALA A 42 9.57 -8.19 9.58
N GLU A 43 9.87 -7.60 10.74
CA GLU A 43 11.12 -6.85 10.93
C GLU A 43 12.35 -7.77 10.99
N VAL A 44 12.25 -8.96 11.58
CA VAL A 44 13.33 -9.96 11.56
C VAL A 44 13.61 -10.42 10.12
N GLN A 45 12.58 -10.70 9.32
CA GLN A 45 12.73 -11.05 7.91
C GLN A 45 13.38 -9.93 7.10
N LYS A 46 12.95 -8.67 7.31
CA LYS A 46 13.61 -7.51 6.69
C LYS A 46 15.06 -7.37 7.12
N ALA A 47 15.37 -7.61 8.40
CA ALA A 47 16.74 -7.54 8.92
C ALA A 47 17.65 -8.57 8.26
N PHE A 48 17.19 -9.83 8.11
CA PHE A 48 17.94 -10.85 7.39
C PHE A 48 18.12 -10.51 5.91
N ALA A 49 17.07 -10.06 5.21
CA ALA A 49 17.17 -9.65 3.81
C ALA A 49 18.10 -8.43 3.61
N ALA A 50 18.06 -7.47 4.54
CA ALA A 50 18.97 -6.32 4.53
C ALA A 50 20.41 -6.73 4.81
N GLN A 51 20.63 -7.66 5.75
CA GLN A 51 21.93 -8.21 6.07
C GLN A 51 22.53 -8.97 4.89
N GLU A 52 21.77 -9.80 4.19
CA GLU A 52 22.21 -10.49 2.97
C GLU A 52 22.63 -9.50 1.88
N LYS A 53 21.79 -8.48 1.62
CA LYS A 53 22.10 -7.43 0.64
C LYS A 53 23.34 -6.64 1.03
N PHE A 54 23.50 -6.31 2.30
CA PHE A 54 24.66 -5.57 2.79
C PHE A 54 25.93 -6.42 2.71
N GLN A 55 25.86 -7.71 3.05
CA GLN A 55 26.99 -8.63 2.88
C GLN A 55 27.36 -8.81 1.41
N HIS A 56 26.38 -8.93 0.52
CA HIS A 56 26.62 -9.02 -0.92
C HIS A 56 27.26 -7.71 -1.42
N ALA A 57 26.71 -6.55 -1.07
CA ALA A 57 27.27 -5.26 -1.43
C ALA A 57 28.70 -5.09 -0.92
N SER A 58 28.98 -5.46 0.34
CA SER A 58 30.33 -5.41 0.91
C SER A 58 31.30 -6.36 0.21
N LYS A 59 30.85 -7.57 -0.17
CA LYS A 59 31.67 -8.51 -0.94
C LYS A 59 31.98 -7.97 -2.34
N VAL A 60 30.98 -7.44 -3.04
CA VAL A 60 31.15 -6.83 -4.36
C VAL A 60 32.07 -5.61 -4.28
N GLN A 61 31.88 -4.76 -3.27
CA GLN A 61 32.74 -3.61 -3.04
C GLN A 61 34.19 -4.03 -2.82
N LYS A 62 34.44 -5.02 -1.95
CA LYS A 62 35.79 -5.55 -1.72
C LYS A 62 36.40 -6.16 -2.98
N GLN A 63 35.60 -6.88 -3.77
CA GLN A 63 36.05 -7.44 -5.06
C GLN A 63 36.39 -6.32 -6.06
N ALA A 64 35.60 -5.26 -6.11
CA ALA A 64 35.86 -4.10 -6.96
C ALA A 64 37.12 -3.34 -6.52
N GLU A 65 37.31 -3.13 -5.21
CA GLU A 65 38.51 -2.51 -4.63
C GLU A 65 39.76 -3.35 -4.94
N GLN A 66 39.70 -4.68 -4.74
CA GLN A 66 40.78 -5.59 -5.09
C GLN A 66 41.07 -5.60 -6.59
N PHE A 67 40.04 -5.55 -7.43
CA PHE A 67 40.20 -5.44 -8.88
C PHE A 67 40.91 -4.14 -9.27
N LEU A 68 40.52 -3.00 -8.68
CA LEU A 68 41.16 -1.71 -8.89
C LEU A 68 42.61 -1.71 -8.39
N GLU A 69 42.88 -2.30 -7.23
CA GLU A 69 44.25 -2.42 -6.68
C GLU A 69 45.14 -3.28 -7.59
N MET A 70 44.62 -4.41 -8.08
CA MET A 70 45.33 -5.25 -9.06
C MET A 70 45.56 -4.50 -10.37
N LEU A 71 44.58 -3.74 -10.86
CA LEU A 71 44.72 -2.95 -12.09
C LEU A 71 45.76 -1.83 -11.93
N GLN A 72 45.86 -1.22 -10.75
CA GLN A 72 46.88 -0.21 -10.48
C GLN A 72 48.29 -0.79 -10.36
N ARG A 73 48.41 -1.97 -9.74
CA ARG A 73 49.70 -2.61 -9.47
C ARG A 73 50.26 -3.33 -10.69
N ASP A 74 49.41 -4.06 -11.40
CA ASP A 74 49.76 -4.86 -12.58
C ASP A 74 48.59 -4.90 -13.58
N PRO A 75 48.43 -3.83 -14.38
CA PRO A 75 47.35 -3.75 -15.35
C PRO A 75 47.47 -4.83 -16.44
N GLU A 76 48.68 -5.28 -16.76
CA GLU A 76 48.92 -6.29 -17.80
C GLU A 76 48.31 -7.64 -17.41
N ALA A 77 48.54 -8.08 -16.17
CA ALA A 77 47.96 -9.32 -15.66
C ALA A 77 46.43 -9.29 -15.60
N VAL A 78 45.84 -8.13 -15.28
CA VAL A 78 44.37 -7.98 -15.23
C VAL A 78 43.78 -7.98 -16.64
N LEU A 79 44.36 -7.21 -17.57
CA LEU A 79 43.83 -7.04 -18.93
C LEU A 79 44.06 -8.26 -19.83
N SER A 80 45.05 -9.10 -19.50
CA SER A 80 45.28 -10.39 -20.17
C SER A 80 44.43 -11.53 -19.62
N HIS A 81 43.60 -11.28 -18.59
CA HIS A 81 42.80 -12.33 -17.96
C HIS A 81 41.74 -12.89 -18.93
N PRO A 82 41.63 -14.23 -19.11
CA PRO A 82 40.72 -14.84 -20.09
C PRO A 82 39.24 -14.47 -19.93
N SER A 83 38.82 -14.09 -18.72
CA SER A 83 37.43 -13.70 -18.44
C SER A 83 37.01 -12.38 -19.10
N LEU A 84 37.96 -11.51 -19.47
CA LEU A 84 37.68 -10.25 -20.14
C LEU A 84 37.52 -10.42 -21.66
N GLY A 85 38.06 -11.50 -22.23
CA GLY A 85 38.00 -11.76 -23.67
C GLY A 85 38.76 -10.75 -24.53
N VAL A 86 39.68 -9.97 -23.94
CA VAL A 86 40.45 -8.94 -24.65
C VAL A 86 41.81 -9.52 -25.06
N ASN A 87 42.16 -9.38 -26.34
CA ASN A 87 43.52 -9.65 -26.81
C ASN A 87 44.40 -8.41 -26.52
N LEU A 88 45.25 -8.51 -25.50
CA LEU A 88 46.08 -7.39 -25.05
C LEU A 88 47.00 -6.85 -26.17
N ARG A 89 47.52 -7.74 -27.03
CA ARG A 89 48.39 -7.35 -28.14
C ARG A 89 47.64 -6.51 -29.16
N GLU A 90 46.44 -6.94 -29.57
CA GLU A 90 45.59 -6.18 -30.50
C GLU A 90 45.15 -4.86 -29.88
N PHE A 91 44.84 -4.83 -28.58
CA PHE A 91 44.51 -3.60 -27.87
C PHE A 91 45.67 -2.60 -27.91
N ALA A 92 46.88 -3.05 -27.59
CA ALA A 92 48.09 -2.22 -27.61
C ALA A 92 48.42 -1.73 -29.03
N GLU A 93 48.34 -2.61 -30.04
CA GLU A 93 48.55 -2.25 -31.44
C GLU A 93 47.53 -1.20 -31.91
N ASN A 94 46.25 -1.36 -31.57
CA ASN A 94 45.21 -0.39 -31.89
C ASN A 94 45.40 0.95 -31.17
N TYR A 95 45.83 0.93 -29.90
CA TYR A 95 46.12 2.14 -29.13
C TYR A 95 47.29 2.92 -29.75
N LEU A 96 48.41 2.24 -30.02
CA LEU A 96 49.58 2.83 -30.66
C LEU A 96 49.26 3.35 -32.05
N TYR A 97 48.46 2.62 -32.83
CA TYR A 97 48.01 3.06 -34.15
C TYR A 97 47.18 4.35 -34.06
N LYS A 98 46.24 4.43 -33.12
CA LYS A 98 45.45 5.66 -32.88
C LYS A 98 46.33 6.83 -32.47
N GLN A 99 47.30 6.61 -31.58
CA GLN A 99 48.22 7.66 -31.14
C GLN A 99 49.10 8.16 -32.29
N LEU A 100 49.63 7.25 -33.12
CA LEU A 100 50.39 7.62 -34.32
C LEU A 100 49.53 8.39 -35.34
N GLN A 101 48.25 8.04 -35.49
CA GLN A 101 47.33 8.82 -36.31
C GLN A 101 47.13 10.22 -35.73
N GLU A 102 46.97 10.35 -34.41
CA GLU A 102 46.79 11.65 -33.76
C GLU A 102 48.02 12.53 -33.84
N GLU A 103 49.23 11.96 -33.74
CA GLU A 103 50.48 12.68 -33.91
C GLU A 103 50.66 13.16 -35.35
N ARG A 104 50.14 12.42 -36.33
CA ARG A 104 50.14 12.77 -37.76
C ARG A 104 49.10 13.84 -38.14
N LEU A 105 48.11 14.12 -37.30
CA LEU A 105 47.14 15.19 -37.56
C LEU A 105 47.83 16.56 -37.55
N SER A 106 47.51 17.38 -38.55
CA SER A 106 47.90 18.79 -38.62
C SER A 106 47.29 19.58 -37.43
N PRO A 107 47.90 20.70 -36.99
CA PRO A 107 47.31 21.58 -35.97
C PRO A 107 45.85 21.98 -36.25
N GLU A 108 45.50 22.25 -37.51
CA GLU A 108 44.13 22.60 -37.92
C GLU A 108 43.16 21.41 -37.78
N GLU A 109 43.63 20.19 -38.07
CA GLU A 109 42.82 18.97 -37.93
C GLU A 109 42.61 18.61 -36.46
N LYS A 110 43.60 18.86 -35.61
CA LYS A 110 43.48 18.71 -34.15
C LYS A 110 42.45 19.68 -33.58
N GLN A 111 42.49 20.96 -33.97
CA GLN A 111 41.49 21.95 -33.57
C GLN A 111 40.09 21.55 -34.03
N SER A 112 39.94 21.15 -35.30
CA SER A 112 38.68 20.66 -35.84
C SER A 112 38.13 19.44 -35.08
N LYS A 113 39.00 18.56 -34.59
CA LYS A 113 38.60 17.40 -33.78
C LYS A 113 38.13 17.83 -32.38
N ILE A 114 38.85 18.76 -31.73
CA ILE A 114 38.47 19.30 -30.42
C ILE A 114 37.12 20.02 -30.52
N GLU A 115 36.95 20.90 -31.51
CA GLU A 115 35.68 21.61 -31.74
C GLU A 115 34.50 20.66 -31.97
N LYS A 116 34.71 19.57 -32.74
CA LYS A 116 33.70 18.54 -32.92
C LYS A 116 33.34 17.84 -31.61
N GLN A 117 34.34 17.49 -30.80
CA GLN A 117 34.13 16.86 -29.50
C GLN A 117 33.38 17.79 -28.53
N GLU A 118 33.75 19.06 -28.47
CA GLU A 118 33.05 20.06 -27.67
C GLU A 118 31.60 20.25 -28.13
N LEU A 119 31.37 20.30 -29.46
CA LEU A 119 30.03 20.41 -30.03
C LEU A 119 29.17 19.18 -29.71
N GLU A 120 29.74 17.98 -29.78
CA GLU A 120 29.07 16.73 -29.42
C GLU A 120 28.74 16.68 -27.93
N GLN A 121 29.68 17.05 -27.06
CA GLN A 121 29.45 17.16 -25.61
C GLN A 121 28.35 18.16 -25.29
N TYR A 122 28.41 19.35 -25.89
CA TYR A 122 27.40 20.39 -25.72
C TYR A 122 26.02 19.93 -26.20
N ARG A 123 25.94 19.22 -27.34
CA ARG A 123 24.68 18.63 -27.83
C ARG A 123 24.15 17.57 -26.87
N ALA A 124 25.02 16.69 -26.37
CA ALA A 124 24.64 15.64 -25.44
C ALA A 124 24.09 16.24 -24.12
N GLU A 125 24.78 17.24 -23.57
CA GLU A 125 24.33 17.93 -22.35
C GLU A 125 22.98 18.64 -22.57
N ARG A 126 22.80 19.30 -23.72
CA ARG A 126 21.53 19.94 -24.08
C ARG A 126 20.39 18.93 -24.22
N GLU A 127 20.64 17.77 -24.81
CA GLU A 127 19.66 16.69 -24.89
C GLU A 127 19.33 16.11 -23.51
N GLU A 128 20.33 15.92 -22.65
CA GLU A 128 20.13 15.43 -21.29
C GLU A 128 19.34 16.43 -20.44
N GLN A 129 19.68 17.72 -20.50
CA GLN A 129 18.91 18.79 -19.86
C GLN A 129 17.47 18.82 -20.38
N LYS A 130 17.27 18.67 -21.69
CA LYS A 130 15.92 18.63 -22.28
C LYS A 130 15.13 17.41 -21.80
N LYS A 131 15.75 16.22 -21.79
CA LYS A 131 15.13 14.99 -21.27
C LYS A 131 14.81 15.10 -19.78
N ALA A 132 15.69 15.71 -18.99
CA ALA A 132 15.46 15.94 -17.56
C ALA A 132 14.29 16.90 -17.33
N GLN A 133 14.22 18.01 -18.07
CA GLN A 133 13.08 18.95 -18.00
C GLN A 133 11.77 18.30 -18.46
N GLU A 134 11.79 17.50 -19.53
CA GLU A 134 10.62 16.75 -19.99
C GLU A 134 10.16 15.72 -18.95
N ALA A 135 11.10 14.98 -18.35
CA ALA A 135 10.82 14.03 -17.29
C ALA A 135 10.24 14.72 -16.04
N GLU A 136 10.79 15.86 -15.63
CA GLU A 136 10.27 16.64 -14.50
C GLU A 136 8.86 17.15 -14.78
N LYS A 137 8.61 17.74 -15.96
CA LYS A 137 7.27 18.18 -16.37
C LYS A 137 6.29 17.02 -16.40
N MET A 138 6.69 15.87 -16.93
CA MET A 138 5.87 14.66 -16.95
C MET A 138 5.57 14.17 -15.54
N GLU A 139 6.52 14.22 -14.61
CA GLU A 139 6.32 13.80 -13.23
C GLU A 139 5.39 14.74 -12.47
N GLN A 140 5.55 16.06 -12.64
CA GLN A 140 4.62 17.06 -12.12
C GLN A 140 3.20 16.84 -12.66
N LEU A 141 3.06 16.58 -13.97
CA LEU A 141 1.78 16.33 -14.61
C LEU A 141 1.13 15.05 -14.08
N LYS A 142 1.90 13.95 -13.95
CA LYS A 142 1.41 12.71 -13.34
C LYS A 142 0.93 12.93 -11.91
N GLU A 143 1.65 13.73 -11.12
CA GLU A 143 1.25 14.01 -9.75
C GLU A 143 -0.06 14.81 -9.69
N GLN A 144 -0.20 15.83 -10.53
CA GLN A 144 -1.46 16.59 -10.64
C GLN A 144 -2.63 15.66 -11.00
N TYR A 145 -2.46 14.81 -12.00
CA TYR A 145 -3.48 13.83 -12.36
C TYR A 145 -3.76 12.83 -11.24
N ARG A 146 -2.72 12.34 -10.54
CA ARG A 146 -2.89 11.42 -9.41
C ARG A 146 -3.77 12.03 -8.33
N GLN A 147 -3.54 13.28 -7.96
CA GLN A 147 -4.34 13.98 -6.96
C GLN A 147 -5.77 14.22 -7.45
N ASP A 148 -5.96 14.68 -8.69
CA ASP A 148 -7.27 14.91 -9.29
C ASP A 148 -8.10 13.61 -9.36
N TYR A 149 -7.53 12.54 -9.90
CA TYR A 149 -8.19 11.23 -9.95
C TYR A 149 -8.47 10.68 -8.55
N GLN A 150 -7.56 10.84 -7.59
CA GLN A 150 -7.80 10.40 -6.22
C GLN A 150 -8.99 11.13 -5.57
N GLN A 151 -9.12 12.44 -5.78
CA GLN A 151 -10.27 13.20 -5.29
C GLN A 151 -11.56 12.76 -5.96
N LYS A 152 -11.56 12.59 -7.29
CA LYS A 152 -12.73 12.10 -8.04
C LYS A 152 -13.13 10.70 -7.61
N PHE A 153 -12.15 9.82 -7.37
CA PHE A 153 -12.36 8.47 -6.86
C PHE A 153 -13.05 8.50 -5.51
N VAL A 154 -12.51 9.29 -4.59
CA VAL A 154 -13.07 9.45 -3.25
C VAL A 154 -14.52 9.96 -3.32
N SER A 155 -14.79 10.98 -4.14
CA SER A 155 -16.14 11.54 -4.31
C SER A 155 -17.12 10.53 -4.91
N ALA A 156 -16.71 9.78 -5.93
CA ALA A 156 -17.54 8.76 -6.55
C ALA A 156 -17.89 7.61 -5.58
N LEU A 157 -16.93 7.20 -4.74
CA LEU A 157 -17.16 6.18 -3.70
C LEU A 157 -18.07 6.69 -2.58
N GLU A 158 -17.97 7.96 -2.18
CA GLU A 158 -18.89 8.57 -1.21
C GLU A 158 -20.34 8.53 -1.70
N LYS A 159 -20.58 8.91 -2.96
CA LYS A 159 -21.92 8.89 -3.57
C LYS A 159 -22.54 7.49 -3.57
N THR A 160 -21.72 6.45 -3.70
CA THR A 160 -22.20 5.06 -3.71
C THR A 160 -22.35 4.44 -2.32
N GLY A 161 -21.79 5.08 -1.28
CA GLY A 161 -21.85 4.64 0.12
C GLY A 161 -20.90 3.49 0.46
N ILE A 162 -19.86 3.28 -0.34
CA ILE A 162 -18.84 2.24 -0.11
C ILE A 162 -17.69 2.86 0.70
N PRO A 163 -17.08 2.12 1.65
CA PRO A 163 -15.89 2.60 2.34
C PRO A 163 -14.72 2.88 1.39
N LYS A 164 -14.01 3.97 1.65
CA LYS A 164 -12.81 4.41 0.93
C LYS A 164 -11.60 3.61 1.41
N THR A 165 -11.46 2.41 0.88
CA THR A 165 -10.33 1.53 1.18
C THR A 165 -9.40 1.47 -0.01
N ASP A 166 -8.14 1.08 0.22
CA ASP A 166 -7.19 0.82 -0.87
C ASP A 166 -7.76 -0.16 -1.89
N TRP A 167 -8.55 -1.14 -1.44
CA TRP A 167 -9.21 -2.10 -2.32
C TRP A 167 -10.23 -1.42 -3.25
N SER A 168 -11.12 -0.57 -2.73
CA SER A 168 -12.16 0.07 -3.56
C SER A 168 -11.56 1.08 -4.55
N ILE A 169 -10.50 1.79 -4.14
CA ILE A 169 -9.73 2.69 -5.01
C ILE A 169 -9.02 1.91 -6.13
N LYS A 170 -8.28 0.84 -5.79
CA LYS A 170 -7.59 0.00 -6.78
C LYS A 170 -8.57 -0.64 -7.76
N ARG A 171 -9.69 -1.17 -7.26
CA ARG A 171 -10.71 -1.80 -8.09
C ARG A 171 -11.32 -0.84 -9.08
N MET A 172 -11.55 0.41 -8.67
CA MET A 172 -12.03 1.46 -9.57
C MET A 172 -11.00 1.81 -10.65
N ALA A 173 -9.73 1.94 -10.28
CA ALA A 173 -8.64 2.17 -11.23
C ALA A 173 -8.52 1.01 -12.25
N ASP A 174 -8.67 -0.23 -11.80
CA ASP A 174 -8.65 -1.41 -12.67
C ASP A 174 -9.79 -1.39 -13.69
N TYR A 175 -11.01 -1.02 -13.27
CA TYR A 175 -12.16 -0.89 -14.17
C TYR A 175 -11.95 0.21 -15.21
N MET A 176 -11.45 1.37 -14.79
CA MET A 176 -11.15 2.46 -15.73
C MET A 176 -10.07 2.05 -16.72
N ARG A 177 -8.99 1.40 -16.26
CA ARG A 177 -7.92 0.90 -17.12
C ARG A 177 -8.44 -0.10 -18.14
N GLU A 178 -9.28 -1.03 -17.70
CA GLU A 178 -9.87 -2.04 -18.58
C GLU A 178 -10.80 -1.41 -19.62
N ALA A 179 -11.57 -0.40 -19.22
CA ALA A 179 -12.46 0.27 -20.15
C ALA A 179 -11.70 1.13 -21.19
N ILE A 180 -10.59 1.77 -20.79
CA ILE A 180 -9.66 2.44 -21.71
C ILE A 180 -9.07 1.44 -22.71
N ARG A 181 -8.66 0.24 -22.25
CA ARG A 181 -8.16 -0.83 -23.14
C ARG A 181 -9.19 -1.28 -24.17
N ARG A 182 -10.47 -1.24 -23.82
CA ARG A 182 -11.59 -1.56 -24.71
C ARG A 182 -11.98 -0.42 -25.65
N GLY A 183 -11.25 0.70 -25.62
CA GLY A 183 -11.47 1.85 -26.50
C GLY A 183 -12.42 2.91 -25.94
N HIS A 184 -12.85 2.78 -24.68
CA HIS A 184 -13.62 3.84 -24.01
C HIS A 184 -12.68 4.90 -23.44
N SER A 185 -12.47 5.98 -24.18
CA SER A 185 -11.51 7.03 -23.83
C SER A 185 -12.04 8.09 -22.85
N ASN A 186 -13.35 8.16 -22.62
CA ASN A 186 -13.98 9.20 -21.80
C ASN A 186 -14.75 8.62 -20.61
N ILE A 187 -14.13 7.71 -19.86
CA ILE A 187 -14.73 7.11 -18.67
C ILE A 187 -14.36 7.91 -17.42
N SER A 188 -15.38 8.21 -16.63
CA SER A 188 -15.23 8.87 -15.34
C SER A 188 -15.26 7.87 -14.19
N PRO A 189 -14.72 8.23 -13.01
CA PRO A 189 -14.83 7.41 -11.81
C PRO A 189 -16.29 7.15 -11.38
N GLU A 190 -17.18 8.10 -11.65
CA GLU A 190 -18.61 7.98 -11.40
C GLU A 190 -19.27 6.85 -12.20
N ASP A 191 -18.82 6.60 -13.43
CA ASP A 191 -19.38 5.56 -14.30
C ASP A 191 -19.04 4.15 -13.80
N VAL A 192 -17.86 3.98 -13.20
CA VAL A 192 -17.35 2.69 -12.71
C VAL A 192 -17.68 2.43 -11.24
N ALA A 193 -17.96 3.46 -10.44
CA ALA A 193 -18.27 3.31 -9.01
C ALA A 193 -19.45 2.35 -8.71
N PRO A 194 -20.54 2.30 -9.51
CA PRO A 194 -21.60 1.30 -9.32
C PRO A 194 -21.11 -0.15 -9.49
N MET A 195 -20.18 -0.40 -10.42
CA MET A 195 -19.60 -1.73 -10.62
C MET A 195 -18.76 -2.14 -9.40
N VAL A 196 -17.95 -1.21 -8.87
CA VAL A 196 -17.19 -1.42 -7.64
C VAL A 196 -18.13 -1.71 -6.45
N LYS A 197 -19.28 -1.03 -6.37
CA LYS A 197 -20.32 -1.30 -5.36
C LYS A 197 -20.83 -2.72 -5.44
N GLN A 198 -21.14 -3.16 -6.65
CA GLN A 198 -21.67 -4.49 -6.88
C GLN A 198 -20.64 -5.55 -6.49
N ASP A 199 -19.37 -5.38 -6.86
CA ASP A 199 -18.28 -6.27 -6.45
C ASP A 199 -18.13 -6.31 -4.93
N TRP A 200 -18.12 -5.15 -4.28
CA TRP A 200 -17.99 -5.05 -2.83
C TRP A 200 -19.12 -5.78 -2.12
N LEU A 201 -20.37 -5.52 -2.53
CA LEU A 201 -21.54 -6.19 -1.97
C LEU A 201 -21.57 -7.68 -2.26
N SER A 202 -21.08 -8.11 -3.43
CA SER A 202 -21.05 -9.53 -3.80
C SER A 202 -20.01 -10.27 -2.96
N ALA A 203 -18.81 -9.72 -2.81
CA ALA A 203 -17.77 -10.28 -1.94
C ALA A 203 -18.24 -10.38 -0.46
N GLN A 204 -18.92 -9.34 0.04
CA GLN A 204 -19.50 -9.37 1.39
C GLN A 204 -20.61 -10.40 1.52
N ARG A 205 -21.50 -10.53 0.52
CA ARG A 205 -22.57 -11.54 0.55
C ARG A 205 -22.01 -12.95 0.50
N GLU A 206 -21.03 -13.21 -0.37
CA GLU A 206 -20.39 -14.51 -0.49
C GLU A 206 -19.74 -14.91 0.83
N LEU A 207 -18.95 -14.01 1.42
CA LEU A 207 -18.34 -14.21 2.73
C LEU A 207 -19.40 -14.49 3.80
N LEU A 208 -20.41 -13.63 3.96
CA LEU A 208 -21.44 -13.78 4.99
C LEU A 208 -22.32 -15.02 4.76
N SER A 209 -22.58 -15.41 3.52
CA SER A 209 -23.40 -16.59 3.20
C SER A 209 -22.73 -17.91 3.55
N SER A 210 -21.40 -17.92 3.65
CA SER A 210 -20.62 -19.11 3.99
C SER A 210 -20.51 -19.34 5.51
N LEU A 211 -20.84 -18.34 6.32
CA LEU A 211 -20.71 -18.38 7.78
C LEU A 211 -21.99 -18.91 8.43
N ASP A 212 -21.83 -19.63 9.54
CA ASP A 212 -22.95 -20.06 10.36
C ASP A 212 -23.47 -18.94 11.28
N GLY A 213 -24.58 -19.20 11.97
CA GLY A 213 -25.24 -18.19 12.81
C GLY A 213 -24.39 -17.69 13.98
N GLU A 214 -23.53 -18.55 14.55
CA GLU A 214 -22.65 -18.17 15.66
C GLU A 214 -21.49 -17.30 15.15
N GLN A 215 -20.85 -17.70 14.06
CA GLN A 215 -19.77 -16.96 13.39
C GLN A 215 -20.25 -15.61 12.86
N LEU A 216 -21.48 -15.53 12.34
CA LEU A 216 -22.07 -14.25 11.92
C LEU A 216 -22.25 -13.28 13.09
N ILE A 217 -22.69 -13.79 14.25
CA ILE A 217 -22.85 -12.97 15.46
C ILE A 217 -21.49 -12.51 16.00
N GLU A 218 -20.46 -13.36 15.93
CA GLU A 218 -19.10 -13.00 16.30
C GLU A 218 -18.53 -11.91 15.38
N MET A 219 -18.68 -12.05 14.07
CA MET A 219 -18.15 -11.11 13.07
C MET A 219 -18.86 -9.75 13.08
N VAL A 220 -20.19 -9.74 13.20
CA VAL A 220 -21.02 -8.53 13.09
C VAL A 220 -21.28 -7.88 14.46
N GLY A 221 -21.05 -8.63 15.54
CA GLY A 221 -21.22 -8.22 16.93
C GLY A 221 -22.65 -8.36 17.46
N LYS A 222 -22.79 -8.64 18.76
CA LYS A 222 -24.08 -8.83 19.45
C LYS A 222 -25.02 -7.64 19.28
N ASP A 223 -24.51 -6.41 19.34
CA ASP A 223 -25.32 -5.19 19.22
C ASP A 223 -25.98 -5.06 17.84
N THR A 224 -25.26 -5.42 16.78
CA THR A 224 -25.77 -5.37 15.40
C THR A 224 -26.74 -6.51 15.15
N ALA A 225 -26.45 -7.71 15.67
CA ALA A 225 -27.39 -8.84 15.64
C ALA A 225 -28.70 -8.50 16.36
N GLU A 226 -28.65 -7.81 17.50
CA GLU A 226 -29.84 -7.32 18.18
C GLU A 226 -30.64 -6.30 17.35
N LYS A 227 -29.95 -5.39 16.63
CA LYS A 227 -30.63 -4.43 15.73
C LYS A 227 -31.37 -5.18 14.61
N ILE A 228 -30.76 -6.20 14.03
CA ILE A 228 -31.39 -7.05 13.01
C ILE A 228 -32.62 -7.75 13.60
N ARG A 229 -32.49 -8.37 14.78
CA ARG A 229 -33.60 -9.01 15.50
C ARG A 229 -34.74 -8.03 15.79
N LYS A 230 -34.44 -6.85 16.34
CA LYS A 230 -35.43 -5.79 16.63
C LYS A 230 -36.16 -5.35 15.37
N HIS A 231 -35.45 -5.23 14.24
CA HIS A 231 -36.06 -4.89 12.94
C HIS A 231 -36.99 -6.02 12.44
N GLN A 232 -36.56 -7.28 12.49
CA GLN A 232 -37.40 -8.43 12.11
C GLN A 232 -38.64 -8.58 13.00
N VAL A 233 -38.48 -8.52 14.33
CA VAL A 233 -39.59 -8.58 15.29
C VAL A 233 -40.54 -7.39 15.09
N GLY A 234 -40.01 -6.21 14.75
CA GLY A 234 -40.81 -5.03 14.39
C GLY A 234 -41.63 -5.22 13.11
N GLN A 235 -41.06 -5.84 12.08
CA GLN A 235 -41.80 -6.17 10.85
C GLN A 235 -42.89 -7.20 11.10
N VAL A 236 -42.60 -8.26 11.85
CA VAL A 236 -43.58 -9.30 12.21
C VAL A 236 -44.71 -8.71 13.07
N ASN A 237 -44.39 -7.84 14.03
CA ASN A 237 -45.42 -7.16 14.84
C ASN A 237 -46.30 -6.20 14.05
N LYS A 238 -45.76 -5.52 13.03
CA LYS A 238 -46.53 -4.65 12.11
C LYS A 238 -47.38 -5.45 11.12
N ALA A 239 -46.91 -6.64 10.74
CA ALA A 239 -47.60 -7.55 9.84
C ALA A 239 -48.60 -8.47 10.56
N ASN A 240 -48.75 -8.37 11.89
CA ASN A 240 -49.64 -9.22 12.67
C ASN A 240 -51.05 -8.60 12.75
N PRO A 241 -52.07 -9.12 12.04
CA PRO A 241 -53.42 -8.56 12.01
C PRO A 241 -54.21 -8.77 13.32
N PHE A 242 -53.63 -9.40 14.34
CA PHE A 242 -54.30 -9.75 15.60
C PHE A 242 -53.93 -8.89 16.82
N LYS A 243 -53.29 -7.72 16.62
CA LYS A 243 -52.87 -6.80 17.70
C LYS A 243 -53.66 -5.48 17.78
N SER A 244 -54.89 -5.44 17.25
CA SER A 244 -55.89 -4.44 17.65
C SER A 244 -56.87 -5.11 18.62
N ASP A 245 -57.13 -4.46 19.76
CA ASP A 245 -58.16 -4.79 20.78
C ASP A 245 -57.76 -5.65 21.99
N ILE A 246 -56.68 -5.30 22.70
CA ILE A 246 -56.63 -5.55 24.15
C ILE A 246 -55.94 -4.38 24.89
N SER A 247 -56.54 -3.18 24.86
CA SER A 247 -56.25 -2.15 25.88
C SER A 247 -57.30 -1.03 25.89
N SER A 248 -58.54 -1.35 26.28
CA SER A 248 -59.48 -0.35 26.81
C SER A 248 -60.52 -1.00 27.72
N LYS A 249 -60.10 -1.43 28.91
CA LYS A 249 -61.03 -1.60 30.04
C LYS A 249 -60.38 -1.11 31.32
N SER A 250 -60.48 0.20 31.54
CA SER A 250 -60.36 0.79 32.88
C SER A 250 -61.46 0.23 33.77
N PRO A 251 -61.17 -0.14 35.03
CA PRO A 251 -62.23 -0.44 36.00
C PRO A 251 -62.79 0.88 36.56
N SER A 252 -64.06 1.16 36.24
CA SER A 252 -64.86 2.21 36.87
C SER A 252 -64.98 1.93 38.37
N LYS A 253 -64.60 2.93 39.18
CA LYS A 253 -64.83 2.96 40.62
C LYS A 253 -66.00 3.91 40.88
N ASP A 254 -67.20 3.36 40.99
CA ASP A 254 -68.38 4.08 41.47
C ASP A 254 -68.83 3.44 42.79
N GLY A 255 -69.01 4.26 43.81
CA GLY A 255 -69.11 3.86 45.21
C GLY A 255 -69.73 4.96 46.05
N ASN A 256 -70.95 5.34 45.68
CA ASN A 256 -71.89 6.18 46.40
C ASN A 256 -72.11 5.74 47.86
N LYS A 257 -71.95 6.65 48.84
CA LYS A 257 -72.67 6.62 50.14
C LYS A 257 -73.02 8.04 50.63
N ASN A 258 -74.28 8.41 50.41
CA ASN A 258 -75.21 9.11 51.31
C ASN A 258 -74.71 10.02 52.45
N LYS A 259 -75.03 11.31 52.32
CA LYS A 259 -76.09 12.06 53.06
C LYS A 259 -76.10 12.10 54.61
N LYS A 260 -76.18 13.35 55.10
CA LYS A 260 -76.85 13.87 56.34
C LYS A 260 -75.98 13.77 57.62
N VAL A 261 -75.83 14.78 58.50
CA VAL A 261 -76.84 15.59 59.22
C VAL A 261 -76.15 16.77 59.95
N ILE A 262 -76.85 17.93 59.99
CA ILE A 262 -76.73 19.15 60.84
C ILE A 262 -75.48 20.03 60.68
#